data_AF-A0A7V9JN51-F1
#
_entry.id   AF-A0A7V9JN51-F1
#
_cell.length_a   1.000
_cell.length_b   1.000
_cell.length_c   1.000
_cell.angle_alpha   90.00
_cell.angle_beta   90.00
_cell.angle_gamma   90.00
#
_symmetry.space_group_name_H-M   'P 1'
#
loop_
_entity.id
_entity.type
_entity.pdbx_description
1 polymer ?
#
loop_
_entity_poly.entity_id
_entity_poly.type
_entity_poly.pdbx_seq_one_letter_code
_entity_poly.pdbx_strand_id
1 'polypeptide(L)'
;MSALDNRAGRHRGGGIGERAGAAGGHGHGHGHGPAPPSSRRVKMLLIAVLVPLALATLVGLWLTWPGDQPRSAIDVGLGQRPVQGDVLTATSAPCASGGAGVGQDKKCVSLAVRLADGDSPGVVIQQVLPDEPSTPRFAVGNHVVLGYTGGNPSDAASYQIQDFQRGAPMLWLA
;
A
#
# COMPACT_ATOMS: atom_id res chain seq x y z
N MET A 1 -70.13 40.24 26.75
CA MET A 1 -71.44 39.55 26.76
C MET A 1 -72.03 39.60 25.35
N SER A 2 -71.91 38.52 24.60
CA SER A 2 -72.88 38.07 23.59
C SER A 2 -72.37 36.75 23.03
N ALA A 3 -73.12 35.72 23.36
CA ALA A 3 -73.01 34.37 22.84
C ALA A 3 -73.38 34.33 21.36
N LEU A 4 -73.04 33.21 20.69
CA LEU A 4 -73.69 32.55 19.54
C LEU A 4 -72.62 31.61 18.94
N ASP A 5 -72.86 30.37 18.54
CA ASP A 5 -73.99 29.47 18.69
C ASP A 5 -73.44 28.07 18.32
N ASN A 6 -73.84 27.03 19.04
CA ASN A 6 -73.34 25.68 18.88
C ASN A 6 -74.50 24.83 18.33
N ARG A 7 -74.41 24.35 17.08
CA ARG A 7 -75.40 23.38 16.54
C ARG A 7 -74.71 22.14 15.99
N ALA A 8 -74.79 21.09 16.79
CA ALA A 8 -74.58 19.71 16.39
C ALA A 8 -75.78 19.21 15.58
N GLY A 9 -75.52 18.61 14.42
CA GLY A 9 -76.47 17.87 13.60
C GLY A 9 -75.97 16.45 13.39
N ARG A 10 -76.68 15.50 13.97
CA ARG A 10 -76.44 14.05 14.03
C ARG A 10 -76.99 13.37 12.78
N HIS A 11 -76.24 12.46 12.15
CA HIS A 11 -76.83 11.33 11.41
C HIS A 11 -76.02 10.04 11.64
N ARG A 12 -76.70 9.04 12.21
CA ARG A 12 -76.25 7.66 12.36
C ARG A 12 -76.73 6.88 11.14
N GLY A 13 -75.82 6.19 10.45
CA GLY A 13 -76.13 5.11 9.51
C GLY A 13 -75.38 3.86 9.95
N GLY A 14 -76.12 2.87 10.44
CA GLY A 14 -75.58 1.55 10.80
C GLY A 14 -75.57 0.63 9.59
N GLY A 15 -74.51 -0.17 9.47
CA GLY A 15 -74.39 -1.28 8.54
C GLY A 15 -73.37 -2.27 9.08
N ILE A 16 -73.86 -3.42 9.51
CA ILE A 16 -73.10 -4.60 9.97
C ILE A 16 -72.90 -5.54 8.77
N GLY A 17 -71.69 -6.07 8.61
CA GLY A 17 -71.33 -7.09 7.64
C GLY A 17 -70.01 -7.75 8.04
N GLU A 18 -70.07 -9.07 8.24
CA GLU A 18 -69.11 -9.89 8.98
C GLU A 18 -68.18 -10.69 8.02
N ARG A 19 -66.98 -11.03 8.54
CA ARG A 19 -66.08 -12.18 8.21
C ARG A 19 -64.95 -12.07 7.16
N ALA A 20 -63.74 -12.21 7.73
CA ALA A 20 -62.66 -13.16 7.41
C ALA A 20 -61.90 -13.09 6.06
N GLY A 21 -60.57 -12.94 6.18
CA GLY A 21 -59.60 -13.59 5.31
C GLY A 21 -58.62 -12.66 4.59
N ALA A 22 -57.44 -12.43 5.19
CA ALA A 22 -56.14 -12.43 4.50
C ALA A 22 -55.03 -12.08 5.51
N ALA A 23 -54.21 -13.07 5.85
CA ALA A 23 -52.89 -12.83 6.41
C ALA A 23 -52.00 -12.21 5.31
N GLY A 24 -52.06 -10.89 5.17
CA GLY A 24 -51.11 -10.11 4.39
C GLY A 24 -49.99 -9.62 5.30
N GLY A 25 -48.80 -10.22 5.19
CA GLY A 25 -47.61 -9.69 5.81
C GLY A 25 -47.36 -8.25 5.31
N HIS A 26 -47.44 -7.28 6.22
CA HIS A 26 -47.12 -5.89 5.92
C HIS A 26 -45.61 -5.71 6.02
N GLY A 27 -44.92 -5.67 4.88
CA GLY A 27 -43.51 -5.27 4.82
C GLY A 27 -43.38 -3.75 4.86
N HIS A 28 -42.61 -3.22 5.81
CA HIS A 28 -42.21 -1.81 5.85
C HIS A 28 -40.87 -1.61 5.15
N GLY A 29 -40.89 -1.00 3.97
CA GLY A 29 -39.68 -0.56 3.27
C GLY A 29 -39.44 0.93 3.47
N HIS A 30 -38.22 1.31 3.89
CA HIS A 30 -37.79 2.71 3.92
C HIS A 30 -37.20 3.09 2.55
N GLY A 31 -38.07 3.45 1.62
CA GLY A 31 -37.65 4.07 0.36
C GLY A 31 -37.07 5.45 0.62
N HIS A 32 -35.77 5.62 0.43
CA HIS A 32 -35.19 6.94 0.29
C HIS A 32 -35.37 7.37 -1.17
N GLY A 33 -36.27 8.33 -1.38
CA GLY A 33 -36.31 9.05 -2.65
C GLY A 33 -34.96 9.72 -2.93
N PRO A 34 -34.67 10.08 -4.20
CA PRO A 34 -33.42 10.74 -4.56
C PRO A 34 -33.17 11.91 -3.61
N ALA A 35 -31.97 11.97 -3.01
CA ALA A 35 -31.60 13.06 -2.14
C ALA A 35 -31.84 14.39 -2.89
N PRO A 36 -32.55 15.36 -2.28
CA PRO A 36 -32.85 16.62 -2.94
C PRO A 36 -31.54 17.28 -3.38
N PRO A 37 -31.52 17.93 -4.57
CA PRO A 37 -30.30 18.52 -5.10
C PRO A 37 -29.73 19.54 -4.10
N SER A 38 -28.45 19.38 -3.79
CA SER A 38 -27.71 20.32 -2.95
C SER A 38 -27.87 21.76 -3.48
N SER A 39 -28.24 22.67 -2.59
CA SER A 39 -28.43 24.08 -2.94
C SER A 39 -27.14 24.70 -3.47
N ARG A 40 -27.27 25.70 -4.36
CA ARG A 40 -26.12 26.41 -4.96
C ARG A 40 -25.17 27.00 -3.89
N ARG A 41 -25.71 27.40 -2.74
CA ARG A 41 -24.95 27.94 -1.60
C ARG A 41 -24.06 26.88 -0.94
N VAL A 42 -24.58 25.66 -0.76
CA VAL A 42 -23.81 24.54 -0.18
C VAL A 42 -22.68 24.12 -1.13
N LYS A 43 -22.96 24.06 -2.44
CA LYS A 43 -21.91 23.79 -3.45
C LYS A 43 -20.80 24.85 -3.43
N MET A 44 -21.17 26.13 -3.33
CA MET A 44 -20.21 27.24 -3.22
C MET A 44 -19.34 27.14 -1.96
N LEU A 45 -19.95 26.85 -0.80
CA LEU A 45 -19.21 26.65 0.45
C LEU A 45 -18.22 25.47 0.36
N LEU A 46 -18.67 24.35 -0.22
CA LEU A 46 -17.83 23.19 -0.42
C LEU A 46 -16.62 23.52 -1.32
N ILE A 47 -16.85 24.19 -2.45
CA ILE A 47 -15.78 24.61 -3.37
C ILE A 47 -14.82 25.56 -2.66
N ALA A 48 -15.34 26.52 -1.87
CA ALA A 48 -14.52 27.47 -1.13
C ALA A 48 -13.57 26.80 -0.11
N VAL A 49 -13.91 25.60 0.39
CA VAL A 49 -13.07 24.82 1.30
C VAL A 49 -12.17 23.83 0.55
N LEU A 50 -12.70 23.13 -0.47
CA LEU A 50 -11.96 22.09 -1.20
C LEU A 50 -10.86 22.67 -2.09
N VAL A 51 -11.10 23.81 -2.74
CA VAL A 51 -10.12 24.45 -3.63
C VAL A 51 -8.83 24.81 -2.88
N PRO A 52 -8.84 25.53 -1.75
CA PRO A 52 -7.60 25.83 -1.04
C PRO A 52 -6.91 24.57 -0.49
N LEU A 53 -7.66 23.55 -0.08
CA LEU A 53 -7.07 22.28 0.36
C LEU A 53 -6.37 21.55 -0.79
N ALA A 54 -7.02 21.48 -1.96
CA ALA A 54 -6.44 20.90 -3.16
C ALA A 54 -5.18 21.67 -3.59
N LEU A 55 -5.21 23.00 -3.57
CA LEU A 55 -4.04 23.83 -3.86
C LEU A 55 -2.90 23.56 -2.85
N ALA A 56 -3.20 23.47 -1.56
CA ALA A 56 -2.22 23.13 -0.54
C ALA A 56 -1.59 21.74 -0.78
N THR A 57 -2.38 20.74 -1.20
CA THR A 57 -1.85 19.41 -1.53
C THR A 57 -0.96 19.43 -2.79
N LEU A 58 -1.31 20.20 -3.82
CA LEU A 58 -0.50 20.34 -5.02
C LEU A 58 0.82 21.05 -4.72
N VAL A 59 0.77 22.10 -3.91
CA VAL A 59 1.96 22.81 -3.42
C VAL A 59 2.81 21.88 -2.57
N GLY A 60 2.20 21.12 -1.66
CA GLY A 60 2.88 20.10 -0.86
C GLY A 60 3.59 19.10 -1.75
N LEU A 61 2.89 18.49 -2.71
CA LEU A 61 3.45 17.52 -3.65
C LEU A 61 4.59 18.10 -4.49
N TRP A 62 4.49 19.37 -4.89
CA TRP A 62 5.53 20.05 -5.67
C TRP A 62 6.75 20.40 -4.82
N LEU A 63 6.55 20.90 -3.60
CA LEU A 63 7.63 21.23 -2.66
C LEU A 63 8.33 19.97 -2.13
N THR A 64 7.57 18.93 -1.83
CA THR A 64 8.09 17.63 -1.38
C THR A 64 8.40 16.70 -2.54
N TRP A 65 8.39 17.22 -3.78
CA TRP A 65 8.72 16.39 -4.92
C TRP A 65 10.13 15.85 -4.72
N PRO A 66 10.33 14.52 -4.71
CA PRO A 66 11.65 13.94 -4.60
C PRO A 66 12.39 14.20 -5.91
N GLY A 67 12.99 15.39 -6.02
CA GLY A 67 13.77 15.81 -7.18
C GLY A 67 15.14 15.14 -7.24
N ASP A 68 15.64 14.72 -6.08
CA ASP A 68 16.94 14.06 -5.96
C ASP A 68 16.72 12.58 -5.61
N GLN A 69 17.58 11.71 -6.17
CA GLN A 69 17.69 10.34 -5.67
C GLN A 69 17.86 10.37 -4.16
N PRO A 70 17.20 9.48 -3.39
CA PRO A 70 17.31 9.47 -1.95
C PRO A 70 18.79 9.52 -1.59
N ARG A 71 19.20 10.62 -0.95
CA ARG A 71 20.52 10.73 -0.35
C ARG A 71 20.70 9.47 0.45
N SER A 72 21.72 8.71 0.08
CA SER A 72 22.05 7.43 0.70
C SER A 72 21.96 7.59 2.22
N ALA A 73 21.46 6.59 2.95
CA ALA A 73 21.36 6.62 4.42
C ALA A 73 22.70 6.93 5.15
N ILE A 74 23.78 6.99 4.39
CA ILE A 74 25.11 7.56 4.68
C ILE A 74 25.05 9.01 5.15
N ASP A 75 24.23 9.87 4.53
CA ASP A 75 24.24 11.33 4.82
C ASP A 75 23.69 11.66 6.22
N VAL A 76 23.02 10.71 6.87
CA VAL A 76 22.53 10.83 8.25
C VAL A 76 23.36 10.02 9.25
N GLY A 77 24.46 9.38 8.83
CA GLY A 77 25.37 8.62 9.71
C GLY A 77 24.75 7.35 10.35
N LEU A 78 23.61 6.90 9.84
CA LEU A 78 22.81 5.82 10.44
C LEU A 78 22.63 4.60 9.54
N GLY A 79 23.20 4.58 8.32
CA GLY A 79 22.99 3.49 7.38
C GLY A 79 24.16 3.16 6.47
N GLN A 80 24.15 1.92 5.98
CA GLN A 80 25.10 1.37 5.00
C GLN A 80 24.97 2.11 3.66
N ARG A 81 26.06 2.25 2.88
CA ARG A 81 26.03 2.92 1.57
C ARG A 81 25.33 2.01 0.55
N PRO A 82 24.25 2.43 -0.12
CA PRO A 82 23.68 1.64 -1.19
C PRO A 82 24.67 1.58 -2.36
N VAL A 83 24.86 0.38 -2.89
CA VAL A 83 25.71 0.04 -4.04
C VAL A 83 24.87 -0.83 -4.97
N GLN A 84 24.78 -0.47 -6.23
CA GLN A 84 24.06 -1.22 -7.25
C GLN A 84 24.87 -2.44 -7.69
N GLY A 85 24.17 -3.55 -7.96
CA GLY A 85 24.80 -4.75 -8.48
C GLY A 85 23.90 -5.56 -9.40
N ASP A 86 24.54 -6.36 -10.25
CA ASP A 86 23.89 -7.30 -11.16
C ASP A 86 24.18 -8.74 -10.74
N VAL A 87 23.13 -9.55 -10.62
CA VAL A 87 23.27 -10.98 -10.40
C VAL A 87 23.75 -11.66 -11.68
N LEU A 88 24.95 -12.23 -11.66
CA LEU A 88 25.52 -13.01 -12.76
C LEU A 88 25.14 -14.49 -12.68
N THR A 89 25.05 -15.03 -11.48
CA THR A 89 24.65 -16.42 -11.23
C THR A 89 23.84 -16.50 -9.95
N ALA A 90 22.89 -17.44 -9.91
CA ALA A 90 22.14 -17.79 -8.71
C ALA A 90 21.99 -19.32 -8.66
N THR A 91 22.68 -19.95 -7.72
CA THR A 91 22.75 -21.42 -7.63
C THR A 91 22.62 -21.89 -6.19
N SER A 92 22.04 -23.08 -5.99
CA SER A 92 22.03 -23.70 -4.66
C SER A 92 23.45 -24.09 -4.25
N ALA A 93 23.79 -23.84 -2.99
CA ALA A 93 25.08 -24.15 -2.39
C ALA A 93 24.89 -24.62 -0.93
N PRO A 94 25.85 -25.37 -0.37
CA PRO A 94 25.87 -25.63 1.07
C PRO A 94 26.10 -24.33 1.83
N CYS A 95 25.43 -24.16 2.97
CA CYS A 95 25.72 -23.05 3.86
C CYS A 95 27.10 -23.24 4.52
N ALA A 96 27.93 -22.19 4.53
CA ALA A 96 29.13 -22.18 5.37
C ALA A 96 28.71 -22.19 6.85
N SER A 97 29.38 -23.01 7.64
CA SER A 97 29.19 -23.12 9.10
C SER A 97 29.48 -21.78 9.76
N GLY A 98 28.44 -20.96 9.99
CA GLY A 98 28.54 -19.65 10.61
C GLY A 98 27.45 -18.66 10.19
N GLY A 99 26.86 -18.82 9.00
CA GLY A 99 25.78 -17.94 8.50
C GLY A 99 24.36 -18.46 8.73
N ALA A 100 24.23 -19.70 9.20
CA ALA A 100 22.96 -20.38 9.34
C ALA A 100 22.84 -20.87 10.79
N GLY A 101 21.79 -20.44 11.49
CA GLY A 101 21.57 -20.80 12.91
C GLY A 101 21.71 -22.30 13.16
N VAL A 102 22.16 -22.69 14.35
CA VAL A 102 22.47 -24.08 14.71
C VAL A 102 21.32 -25.06 14.41
N GLY A 103 21.63 -26.13 13.68
CA GLY A 103 20.72 -27.25 13.40
C GLY A 103 20.17 -27.28 11.96
N GLN A 104 20.34 -28.45 11.32
CA GLN A 104 19.85 -28.90 10.00
C GLN A 104 20.73 -28.59 8.78
N ASP A 105 20.66 -29.49 7.79
CA ASP A 105 21.21 -29.38 6.44
C ASP A 105 20.57 -28.20 5.70
N LYS A 106 21.02 -26.99 6.02
CA LYS A 106 20.48 -25.77 5.44
C LYS A 106 20.99 -25.63 4.01
N LYS A 107 20.05 -25.55 3.08
CA LYS A 107 20.31 -25.14 1.70
C LYS A 107 20.54 -23.63 1.71
N CYS A 108 21.59 -23.19 1.03
CA CYS A 108 21.84 -21.79 0.77
C CYS A 108 21.72 -21.53 -0.73
N VAL A 109 21.52 -20.26 -1.07
CA VAL A 109 21.68 -19.75 -2.44
C VAL A 109 22.97 -18.95 -2.47
N SER A 110 23.83 -19.29 -3.42
CA SER A 110 25.07 -18.58 -3.72
C SER A 110 24.85 -17.72 -4.96
N LEU A 111 25.14 -16.43 -4.83
CA LEU A 111 24.96 -15.40 -5.84
C LEU A 111 26.31 -14.80 -6.21
N ALA A 112 26.70 -14.87 -7.48
CA ALA A 112 27.79 -14.04 -7.98
C ALA A 112 27.21 -12.69 -8.40
N VAL A 113 27.58 -11.62 -7.71
CA VAL A 113 27.06 -10.28 -7.96
C VAL A 113 28.18 -9.40 -8.45
N ARG A 114 28.00 -8.78 -9.62
CA ARG A 114 28.92 -7.76 -10.13
C ARG A 114 28.49 -6.40 -9.60
N LEU A 115 29.39 -5.68 -8.95
CA LEU A 115 29.15 -4.31 -8.50
C LEU A 115 29.08 -3.39 -9.73
N ALA A 116 28.00 -2.62 -9.84
CA ALA A 116 27.79 -1.67 -10.93
C ALA A 116 28.34 -0.28 -10.59
N ASP A 117 28.39 0.07 -9.31
CA ASP A 117 28.93 1.33 -8.81
C ASP A 117 29.66 1.13 -7.46
N GLY A 118 29.86 2.22 -6.70
CA GLY A 118 30.60 2.21 -5.43
C GLY A 118 32.12 2.27 -5.63
N ASP A 119 32.85 1.78 -4.64
CA ASP A 119 34.32 1.93 -4.58
C ASP A 119 35.07 0.83 -5.35
N SER A 120 34.36 -0.20 -5.85
CA SER A 120 34.91 -1.30 -6.67
C SER A 120 34.01 -1.69 -7.86
N PRO A 121 33.66 -0.79 -8.79
CA PRO A 121 32.83 -1.16 -9.93
C PRO A 121 33.46 -2.27 -10.79
N GLY A 122 32.65 -3.21 -11.26
CA GLY A 122 33.08 -4.35 -12.07
C GLY A 122 33.60 -5.55 -11.26
N VAL A 123 33.90 -5.39 -9.97
CA VAL A 123 34.28 -6.51 -9.10
C VAL A 123 33.10 -7.44 -8.88
N VAL A 124 33.36 -8.75 -8.92
CA VAL A 124 32.37 -9.79 -8.65
C VAL A 124 32.59 -10.30 -7.23
N ILE A 125 31.55 -10.19 -6.41
CA ILE A 125 31.52 -10.71 -5.05
C ILE A 125 30.58 -11.92 -4.95
N GLN A 126 30.89 -12.84 -4.03
CA GLN A 126 30.06 -14.01 -3.76
C GLN A 126 29.20 -13.79 -2.52
N GLN A 127 27.89 -13.67 -2.70
CA GLN A 127 26.93 -13.55 -1.61
C GLN A 127 26.27 -14.90 -1.35
N VAL A 128 26.26 -15.35 -0.09
CA VAL A 128 25.64 -16.62 0.31
C VAL A 128 24.53 -16.31 1.30
N LEU A 129 23.30 -16.68 0.94
CA LEU A 129 22.11 -16.44 1.75
C LEU A 129 21.42 -17.77 2.07
N PRO A 130 20.86 -17.94 3.26
CA PRO A 130 20.00 -19.09 3.55
C PRO A 130 18.82 -19.17 2.57
N ASP A 131 18.49 -20.37 2.08
CA ASP A 131 17.31 -20.63 1.26
C ASP A 131 16.10 -20.87 2.17
N GLU A 132 15.50 -19.79 2.66
CA GLU A 132 14.34 -19.78 3.54
C GLU A 132 13.07 -19.37 2.77
N PRO A 133 11.85 -19.65 3.27
CA PRO A 133 10.62 -19.25 2.60
C PRO A 133 10.51 -17.74 2.33
N SER A 134 11.16 -16.92 3.15
CA SER A 134 11.25 -15.46 3.01
C SER A 134 12.39 -14.99 2.09
N THR A 135 13.30 -15.88 1.68
CA THR A 135 14.42 -15.53 0.81
C THR A 135 13.91 -15.26 -0.61
N PRO A 136 14.26 -14.11 -1.21
CA PRO A 136 13.92 -13.82 -2.59
C PRO A 136 14.41 -14.89 -3.56
N ARG A 137 13.66 -15.08 -4.65
CA ARG A 137 14.13 -15.89 -5.79
C ARG A 137 14.92 -14.97 -6.72
N PHE A 138 16.23 -15.20 -6.79
CA PHE A 138 17.13 -14.49 -7.67
C PHE A 138 17.30 -15.23 -9.00
N ALA A 139 17.36 -14.47 -10.09
CA ALA A 139 17.72 -14.95 -11.41
C ALA A 139 18.86 -14.12 -11.99
N VAL A 140 19.55 -14.69 -12.97
CA VAL A 140 20.57 -13.99 -13.75
C VAL A 140 19.96 -12.72 -14.36
N GLY A 141 20.68 -11.61 -14.27
CA GLY A 141 20.25 -10.30 -14.75
C GLY A 141 19.34 -9.54 -13.78
N ASN A 142 19.02 -10.08 -12.60
CA ASN A 142 18.34 -9.30 -11.58
C ASN A 142 19.26 -8.19 -11.07
N HIS A 143 18.72 -6.99 -10.97
CA HIS A 143 19.37 -5.87 -10.29
C HIS A 143 19.09 -5.96 -8.79
N VAL A 144 20.15 -5.78 -8.00
CA VAL A 144 20.13 -5.80 -6.54
C VAL A 144 20.78 -4.54 -5.99
N VAL A 145 20.35 -4.13 -4.80
CA VAL A 145 20.98 -3.07 -4.03
C VAL A 145 21.65 -3.69 -2.82
N LEU A 146 22.94 -3.45 -2.69
CA LEU A 146 23.75 -3.87 -1.55
C LEU A 146 24.01 -2.69 -0.62
N GLY A 147 23.99 -2.92 0.68
CA GLY A 147 24.51 -2.02 1.68
C GLY A 147 25.98 -2.29 1.93
N TYR A 148 26.84 -1.32 1.65
CA TYR A 148 28.26 -1.37 1.95
C TYR A 148 28.57 -0.86 3.35
N THR A 149 29.35 -1.64 4.10
CA THR A 149 29.67 -1.44 5.51
C THR A 149 30.93 -0.66 5.80
N GLY A 150 31.62 -0.18 4.77
CA GLY A 150 32.88 0.56 4.93
C GLY A 150 34.10 -0.32 5.16
N GLY A 151 33.98 -1.65 4.97
CA GLY A 151 35.07 -2.62 5.05
C GLY A 151 35.99 -2.59 3.82
N ASN A 152 36.51 -3.75 3.41
CA ASN A 152 37.24 -3.85 2.14
C ASN A 152 36.24 -3.90 0.97
N PRO A 153 36.29 -2.96 0.01
CA PRO A 153 35.31 -2.90 -1.07
C PRO A 153 35.47 -4.02 -2.13
N SER A 154 36.50 -4.86 -2.03
CA SER A 154 36.64 -6.07 -2.85
C SER A 154 36.22 -7.35 -2.12
N ASP A 155 35.85 -7.25 -0.84
CA ASP A 155 35.42 -8.38 -0.02
C ASP A 155 33.88 -8.44 0.06
N ALA A 156 33.32 -9.63 -0.17
CA ALA A 156 31.88 -9.88 -0.07
C ALA A 156 31.34 -9.60 1.35
N ALA A 157 32.13 -9.81 2.40
CA ALA A 157 31.72 -9.56 3.78
C ALA A 157 31.42 -8.08 4.08
N SER A 158 31.91 -7.17 3.24
CA SER A 158 31.65 -5.73 3.35
C SER A 158 30.30 -5.32 2.77
N TYR A 159 29.53 -6.25 2.20
CA TYR A 159 28.28 -5.99 1.52
C TYR A 159 27.16 -6.87 2.05
N GLN A 160 25.97 -6.31 2.18
CA GLN A 160 24.74 -7.04 2.50
C GLN A 160 23.65 -6.71 1.49
N ILE A 161 22.94 -7.72 0.97
CA ILE A 161 21.79 -7.48 0.09
C ILE A 161 20.68 -6.79 0.89
N GLN A 162 20.27 -5.59 0.47
CA GLN A 162 19.17 -4.83 1.08
C GLN A 162 17.88 -4.92 0.29
N ASP A 163 17.98 -4.90 -1.05
CA ASP A 163 16.82 -4.93 -1.93
C ASP A 163 17.13 -5.60 -3.27
N PHE A 164 16.08 -5.98 -4.01
CA PHE A 164 16.15 -6.59 -5.33
C PHE A 164 14.93 -6.20 -6.17
N GLN A 165 15.09 -6.12 -7.49
CA GLN A 165 13.96 -5.80 -8.37
C GLN A 165 12.96 -6.96 -8.44
N ARG A 166 11.74 -6.73 -7.94
CA ARG A 166 10.64 -7.70 -7.96
C ARG A 166 9.96 -7.72 -9.33
N GLY A 167 10.42 -8.61 -10.22
CA GLY A 167 9.62 -9.15 -11.34
C GLY A 167 8.84 -8.15 -12.21
N ALA A 168 7.78 -8.65 -12.87
CA ALA A 168 7.03 -7.89 -13.87
C ALA A 168 6.41 -6.61 -13.26
N PRO A 169 6.51 -5.46 -13.97
CA PRO A 169 6.03 -4.19 -13.46
C PRO A 169 4.52 -4.25 -13.17
N MET A 170 4.09 -3.55 -12.12
CA MET A 170 2.67 -3.44 -11.70
C MET A 170 1.72 -2.93 -12.80
N LEU A 171 2.25 -2.49 -13.94
CA LEU A 171 1.49 -2.21 -15.16
C LEU A 171 0.59 -3.38 -15.61
N TRP A 172 0.96 -4.62 -15.30
CA TRP A 172 0.20 -5.82 -15.69
C TRP A 172 -1.02 -6.13 -14.80
N LEU A 173 -1.21 -5.40 -13.69
CA LEU A 173 -2.34 -5.59 -12.77
C LEU A 173 -3.54 -4.68 -13.09
N ALA A 174 -3.59 -4.09 -14.29
CA ALA A 174 -4.67 -3.22 -14.76
C ALA A 174 -5.75 -3.97 -15.55
#